data_AF-A0A0J7KJP6-F1
#
_entry.id   AF-A0A0J7KJP6-F1
#
_cell.length_a   1.000
_cell.length_b   1.000
_cell.length_c   1.000
_cell.angle_alpha   90.00
_cell.angle_beta   90.00
_cell.angle_gamma   90.00
#
_symmetry.space_group_name_H-M   'P 1'
#
loop_
_entity.id
_entity.type
_entity.pdbx_description
1 polymer ?
#
loop_
_entity_poly.entity_id
_entity_poly.type
_entity_poly.pdbx_seq_one_letter_code
_entity_poly.pdbx_strand_id
1 'polypeptide(L)'
;MYTNGSVHWEARILPAGPPRLLGWNVPAEELVHIPEHWLVYPEPNPSLHYLLAIVYTLFTFVALLGNGLVIWIFSSIQNIIIPKESHVDISFTCRAKSLRTPSNMFVVNLAFCDFVMMLKAPIFIYNSFNAGFATGHLGCQIFACMGALSGIGASMTNAAIAYDRYRYRKVFPNK
;
A
#
# COMPACT_ATOMS: atom_id res chain seq x y z
N MET A 1 6.28 54.56 -12.80
CA MET A 1 5.24 54.24 -13.79
C MET A 1 5.17 52.73 -13.92
N TYR A 2 4.00 52.15 -13.63
CA TYR A 2 3.71 50.73 -13.74
C TYR A 2 3.57 50.35 -15.22
N THR A 3 4.26 49.29 -15.67
CA THR A 3 3.82 48.51 -16.84
C THR A 3 3.90 47.03 -16.49
N ASN A 4 3.08 46.61 -15.53
CA ASN A 4 2.92 45.22 -15.13
C ASN A 4 1.68 44.64 -15.84
N GLY A 5 1.73 44.55 -17.18
CA GLY A 5 0.57 44.16 -17.99
C GLY A 5 0.88 43.39 -19.28
N SER A 6 2.15 43.19 -19.64
CA SER A 6 2.52 42.45 -20.86
C SER A 6 2.63 40.94 -20.65
N VAL A 7 2.94 40.50 -19.43
CA VAL A 7 3.26 39.09 -19.10
C VAL A 7 2.13 38.09 -19.35
N HIS A 8 0.87 38.55 -19.45
CA HIS A 8 -0.30 37.65 -19.51
C HIS A 8 -0.68 37.18 -20.93
N TRP A 9 -0.31 37.92 -21.98
CA TRP A 9 -0.65 37.55 -23.37
C TRP A 9 0.49 36.81 -24.08
N GLU A 10 1.74 37.04 -23.67
CA GLU A 10 2.93 36.36 -24.19
C GLU A 10 2.87 34.83 -23.99
N ALA A 11 2.28 34.36 -22.88
CA ALA A 11 2.06 32.94 -22.64
C ALA A 11 1.06 32.27 -23.63
N ARG A 12 0.22 33.06 -24.32
CA ARG A 12 -0.76 32.56 -25.30
C ARG A 12 -0.18 32.45 -26.72
N ILE A 13 0.85 33.24 -27.03
CA ILE A 13 1.42 33.37 -28.37
C ILE A 13 2.78 32.68 -28.53
N LEU A 14 3.47 32.39 -27.44
CA LEU A 14 4.71 31.62 -27.49
C LEU A 14 4.38 30.13 -27.67
N PRO A 15 5.07 29.44 -28.60
CA PRO A 15 4.96 27.98 -28.66
C PRO A 15 5.35 27.43 -27.29
N ALA A 16 4.60 26.44 -26.80
CA ALA A 16 4.98 25.72 -25.60
C ALA A 16 6.44 25.29 -25.74
N GLY A 17 7.27 25.61 -24.73
CA GLY A 17 8.66 25.14 -24.72
C GLY A 17 8.71 23.61 -24.87
N PRO A 18 9.88 23.05 -25.22
CA PRO A 18 10.01 21.59 -25.34
C PRO A 18 9.50 20.91 -24.06
N PRO A 19 8.74 19.81 -24.18
CA PRO A 19 8.19 19.12 -23.04
C PRO A 19 9.33 18.69 -22.12
N ARG A 20 9.17 18.88 -20.81
CA ARG A 20 10.17 18.40 -19.86
C ARG A 20 10.18 16.88 -19.92
N LEU A 21 11.36 16.29 -19.81
CA LEU A 21 11.53 14.84 -19.78
C LEU A 21 11.43 14.32 -18.34
N LEU A 22 11.11 13.04 -18.20
CA LEU A 22 11.05 12.37 -16.91
C LEU A 22 12.43 12.46 -16.22
N GLY A 23 12.44 12.84 -14.94
CA GLY A 23 13.68 13.03 -14.18
C GLY A 23 14.29 14.44 -14.26
N TRP A 24 13.62 15.40 -14.94
CA TRP A 24 14.11 16.79 -15.03
C TRP A 24 14.32 17.49 -13.68
N ASN A 25 13.60 17.06 -12.64
CA ASN A 25 13.63 17.61 -11.28
C ASN A 25 14.42 16.74 -10.29
N VAL A 26 15.21 15.77 -10.77
CA VAL A 26 15.98 14.85 -9.93
C VAL A 26 17.45 15.30 -9.88
N PRO A 27 18.08 15.36 -8.70
CA PRO A 27 19.48 15.72 -8.57
C PRO A 27 20.41 14.70 -9.27
N ALA A 28 21.57 15.15 -9.75
CA ALA A 28 22.49 14.34 -10.55
C ALA A 28 22.98 13.09 -9.81
N GLU A 29 23.11 13.17 -8.49
CA GLU A 29 23.54 12.08 -7.62
C GLU A 29 22.51 10.95 -7.57
N GLU A 30 21.22 11.24 -7.73
CA GLU A 30 20.15 10.23 -7.71
C GLU A 30 19.78 9.71 -9.09
N LEU A 31 20.07 10.49 -10.15
CA LEU A 31 19.84 10.08 -11.54
C LEU A 31 20.55 8.77 -11.90
N VAL A 32 21.68 8.45 -11.26
CA VAL A 32 22.40 7.16 -11.43
C VAL A 32 21.53 5.94 -11.09
N HIS A 33 20.50 6.10 -10.27
CA HIS A 33 19.58 5.03 -9.88
C HIS A 33 18.38 4.87 -10.82
N ILE A 34 18.19 5.80 -11.76
CA ILE A 34 17.08 5.78 -12.71
C ILE A 34 17.61 5.25 -14.06
N PRO A 35 17.10 4.12 -14.56
CA PRO A 35 17.48 3.61 -15.87
C PRO A 35 17.28 4.64 -17.00
N GLU A 36 18.26 4.75 -17.90
CA GLU A 36 18.24 5.70 -19.03
C GLU A 36 16.97 5.58 -19.89
N HIS A 37 16.42 4.38 -20.01
CA HIS A 37 15.21 4.15 -20.80
C HIS A 37 14.00 4.95 -20.30
N TRP A 38 13.94 5.33 -19.02
CA TRP A 38 12.84 6.12 -18.48
C TRP A 38 13.01 7.61 -18.78
N LEU A 39 14.25 8.09 -18.93
CA LEU A 39 14.59 9.50 -19.11
C LEU A 39 14.26 10.04 -20.51
N VAL A 40 13.93 9.16 -21.46
CA VAL A 40 13.54 9.54 -22.82
C VAL A 40 12.06 9.93 -22.96
N TYR A 41 11.24 9.62 -21.95
CA TYR A 41 9.81 9.90 -21.97
C TYR A 41 9.51 11.31 -21.43
N PRO A 42 8.47 11.99 -21.95
CA PRO A 42 8.02 13.27 -21.39
C PRO A 42 7.46 13.09 -19.97
N GLU A 43 7.52 14.15 -19.16
CA GLU A 43 6.86 14.17 -17.86
C GLU A 43 5.34 13.99 -18.05
N PRO A 44 4.70 13.08 -17.28
CA PRO A 44 3.26 12.92 -17.35
C PRO A 44 2.55 14.14 -16.76
N ASN A 45 1.29 14.34 -17.17
CA ASN A 45 0.49 15.45 -16.65
C ASN A 45 0.38 15.38 -15.12
N PRO A 46 0.58 16.50 -14.39
CA PRO A 46 0.52 16.52 -12.92
C PRO A 46 -0.80 15.99 -12.34
N SER A 47 -1.91 16.12 -13.08
CA SER A 47 -3.21 15.57 -12.68
C SER A 47 -3.20 14.06 -12.48
N LEU A 48 -2.41 13.31 -13.26
CA LEU A 48 -2.29 11.85 -13.11
C LEU A 48 -1.60 11.48 -11.81
N HIS A 49 -0.58 12.24 -11.40
CA HIS A 49 0.09 12.04 -10.12
C HIS A 49 -0.86 12.28 -8.95
N TYR A 50 -1.64 13.36 -8.97
CA TYR A 50 -2.64 13.63 -7.93
C TYR A 50 -3.77 12.62 -7.90
N LEU A 51 -4.25 12.18 -9.08
CA LEU A 51 -5.24 11.11 -9.16
C LEU A 51 -4.74 9.83 -8.48
N LEU A 52 -3.49 9.45 -8.78
CA LEU A 52 -2.84 8.28 -8.20
C LEU A 52 -2.71 8.41 -6.67
N ALA A 53 -2.34 9.59 -6.17
CA ALA A 53 -2.28 9.88 -4.74
C ALA A 53 -3.64 9.72 -4.04
N ILE A 54 -4.71 10.25 -4.64
CA ILE A 54 -6.07 10.16 -4.08
C ILE A 54 -6.55 8.70 -4.06
N VAL A 55 -6.40 7.99 -5.19
CA VAL A 55 -6.81 6.58 -5.30
C VAL A 55 -6.06 5.72 -4.27
N TYR A 56 -4.75 5.88 -4.14
CA TYR A 56 -3.97 5.12 -3.17
C TYR A 56 -4.27 5.50 -1.73
N THR A 57 -4.63 6.74 -1.44
CA THR A 57 -5.06 7.16 -0.10
C THR A 57 -6.34 6.43 0.31
N LEU A 58 -7.35 6.40 -0.56
CA LEU A 58 -8.60 5.68 -0.32
C LEU A 58 -8.36 4.18 -0.19
N PHE A 59 -7.58 3.60 -1.10
CA PHE A 59 -7.24 2.18 -1.08
C PHE A 59 -6.54 1.78 0.23
N THR A 60 -5.56 2.59 0.67
CA THR A 60 -4.84 2.37 1.92
C THR A 60 -5.78 2.43 3.12
N PHE A 61 -6.69 3.40 3.18
CA PHE A 61 -7.65 3.51 4.26
C PHE A 61 -8.56 2.28 4.37
N VAL A 62 -9.16 1.86 3.24
CA VAL A 62 -10.03 0.67 3.20
C VAL A 62 -9.25 -0.59 3.58
N ALA A 63 -8.04 -0.75 3.07
CA ALA A 63 -7.22 -1.93 3.33
C ALA A 63 -6.70 -1.99 4.78
N LEU A 64 -6.29 -0.86 5.37
CA LEU A 64 -5.88 -0.81 6.78
C LEU A 64 -7.05 -1.09 7.72
N LEU A 65 -8.24 -0.56 7.43
CA LEU A 65 -9.44 -0.85 8.22
C LEU A 65 -9.86 -2.32 8.12
N GLY A 66 -9.93 -2.85 6.89
CA GLY A 66 -10.35 -4.24 6.66
C GLY A 66 -9.39 -5.25 7.29
N ASN A 67 -8.09 -5.15 6.97
CA ASN A 67 -7.09 -6.06 7.52
C ASN A 67 -6.81 -5.82 9.01
N GLY A 68 -6.89 -4.56 9.45
CA GLY A 68 -6.79 -4.20 10.87
C GLY A 68 -7.93 -4.80 11.70
N LEU A 69 -9.16 -4.82 11.18
CA LEU A 69 -10.30 -5.48 11.84
C LEU A 69 -10.07 -6.99 11.98
N VAL A 70 -9.56 -7.65 10.94
CA VAL A 70 -9.23 -9.09 10.99
C VAL A 70 -8.16 -9.35 12.05
N ILE A 71 -7.04 -8.63 12.03
CA ILE A 71 -5.97 -8.77 13.02
C ILE A 71 -6.51 -8.49 14.43
N TRP A 72 -7.32 -7.44 14.59
CA TRP A 72 -7.91 -7.08 15.87
C TRP A 72 -8.80 -8.19 16.42
N ILE A 73 -9.73 -8.72 15.62
CA ILE A 73 -10.63 -9.80 16.03
C ILE A 73 -9.84 -11.03 16.48
N PHE A 74 -8.77 -11.40 15.76
CA PHE A 74 -7.95 -12.57 16.09
C PHE A 74 -6.94 -12.33 17.23
N SER A 75 -6.47 -11.10 17.41
CA SER A 75 -5.53 -10.71 18.48
C SER A 75 -6.23 -10.42 19.81
N SER A 76 -7.45 -9.86 19.80
CA SER A 76 -8.27 -9.71 21.01
C SER A 76 -8.62 -11.04 21.67
N ILE A 77 -8.45 -12.16 20.97
CA ILE A 77 -8.56 -13.53 21.49
C ILE A 77 -7.35 -13.91 22.38
N GLN A 78 -6.18 -13.30 22.16
CA GLN A 78 -4.91 -13.57 22.87
C GLN A 78 -4.82 -12.91 24.24
N ASN A 79 -5.38 -11.71 24.40
CA ASN A 79 -5.07 -10.83 25.54
C ASN A 79 -6.05 -10.92 26.74
N ILE A 80 -6.96 -11.89 26.78
CA ILE A 80 -7.73 -12.18 28.01
C ILE A 80 -7.01 -13.26 28.83
N ILE A 81 -5.90 -12.83 29.45
CA ILE A 81 -5.31 -13.42 30.68
C ILE A 81 -5.41 -12.39 31.83
N ILE A 82 -6.20 -11.32 31.70
CA ILE A 82 -6.58 -10.46 32.82
C ILE A 82 -8.11 -10.43 32.90
N PRO A 83 -8.72 -10.92 34.00
CA PRO A 83 -10.14 -10.77 34.21
C PRO A 83 -10.39 -9.29 34.51
N LYS A 84 -11.12 -8.60 33.63
CA LYS A 84 -11.78 -7.34 34.03
C LYS A 84 -13.27 -7.62 34.12
N GLU A 85 -13.75 -7.52 35.35
CA GLU A 85 -15.15 -7.59 35.75
C GLU A 85 -16.11 -6.87 34.78
N SER A 86 -17.18 -7.60 34.45
CA SER A 86 -18.57 -7.14 34.43
C SER A 86 -19.01 -6.16 33.32
N HIS A 87 -19.79 -6.70 32.37
CA HIS A 87 -20.67 -6.04 31.38
C HIS A 87 -20.13 -5.65 29.99
N VAL A 88 -19.20 -6.41 29.42
CA VAL A 88 -19.01 -6.43 27.94
C VAL A 88 -19.27 -7.85 27.43
N ASP A 89 -20.15 -7.96 26.43
CA ASP A 89 -20.85 -9.17 25.98
C ASP A 89 -20.04 -10.47 25.98
N ILE A 90 -20.30 -11.30 26.99
CA ILE A 90 -19.80 -12.67 27.19
C ILE A 90 -20.07 -13.61 25.98
N SER A 91 -20.98 -13.23 25.08
CA SER A 91 -21.28 -14.00 23.87
C SER A 91 -20.18 -13.91 22.80
N PHE A 92 -19.49 -12.76 22.68
CA PHE A 92 -18.45 -12.56 21.67
C PHE A 92 -17.15 -13.31 22.02
N THR A 93 -16.75 -13.29 23.29
CA THR A 93 -15.51 -13.89 23.80
C THR A 93 -15.53 -15.43 23.73
N CYS A 94 -16.69 -16.06 23.91
CA CYS A 94 -16.85 -17.50 23.80
C CYS A 94 -16.75 -17.98 22.34
N ARG A 95 -17.32 -17.23 21.39
CA ARG A 95 -17.22 -17.53 19.94
C ARG A 95 -15.78 -17.39 19.42
N ALA A 96 -15.00 -16.47 20.02
CA ALA A 96 -13.61 -16.20 19.66
C ALA A 96 -12.63 -17.35 19.99
N LYS A 97 -12.77 -18.05 21.12
CA LYS A 97 -11.90 -19.20 21.44
C LYS A 97 -12.07 -20.37 20.46
N SER A 98 -13.24 -20.53 19.86
CA SER A 98 -13.53 -21.56 18.84
C SER A 98 -12.87 -21.25 17.48
N LEU A 99 -12.39 -20.03 17.25
CA LEU A 99 -11.78 -19.60 15.99
C LEU A 99 -10.27 -19.88 15.92
N ARG A 100 -9.65 -20.44 16.97
CA ARG A 100 -8.23 -20.83 16.98
C ARG A 100 -7.99 -22.20 16.34
N THR A 101 -8.36 -22.33 15.07
CA THR A 101 -7.97 -23.50 14.27
C THR A 101 -6.69 -23.22 13.49
N PRO A 102 -5.87 -24.24 13.18
CA PRO A 102 -4.67 -24.07 12.35
C PRO A 102 -4.98 -23.40 11.00
N SER A 103 -6.12 -23.72 10.39
CA SER A 103 -6.60 -23.08 9.15
C SER A 103 -6.83 -21.58 9.30
N ASN A 104 -7.26 -21.11 10.48
CA ASN A 104 -7.52 -19.69 10.73
C ASN A 104 -6.23 -18.90 11.00
N MET A 105 -5.12 -19.55 11.41
CA MET A 105 -3.82 -18.88 11.55
C MET A 105 -3.26 -18.40 10.21
N PHE A 106 -3.55 -19.11 9.11
CA PHE A 106 -3.17 -18.64 7.78
C PHE A 106 -3.90 -17.35 7.39
N VAL A 107 -5.18 -17.20 7.79
CA VAL A 107 -5.94 -15.96 7.53
C VAL A 107 -5.34 -14.77 8.27
N VAL A 108 -4.88 -14.98 9.51
CA VAL A 108 -4.20 -13.92 10.28
C VAL A 108 -2.86 -13.54 9.65
N ASN A 109 -2.07 -14.53 9.20
CA ASN A 109 -0.80 -14.25 8.52
C ASN A 109 -1.02 -13.46 7.22
N LEU A 110 -2.06 -13.81 6.46
CA LEU A 110 -2.42 -13.09 5.24
C LEU A 110 -2.80 -11.63 5.54
N ALA A 111 -3.66 -11.41 6.54
CA ALA A 111 -4.05 -10.07 6.97
C ALA A 111 -2.85 -9.23 7.46
N PHE A 112 -1.88 -9.86 8.13
CA PHE A 112 -0.63 -9.22 8.52
C PHE A 112 0.22 -8.83 7.30
N CYS A 113 0.40 -9.74 6.33
CA CYS A 113 1.10 -9.42 5.08
C CYS A 113 0.42 -8.28 4.32
N ASP A 114 -0.91 -8.27 4.23
CA ASP A 114 -1.67 -7.21 3.56
C ASP A 114 -1.59 -5.87 4.32
N PHE A 115 -1.50 -5.90 5.64
CA PHE A 115 -1.24 -4.71 6.45
C PHE A 115 0.15 -4.13 6.16
N VAL A 116 1.19 -4.98 6.11
CA VAL A 116 2.56 -4.56 5.75
C VAL A 116 2.64 -4.05 4.31
N MET A 117 1.91 -4.65 3.36
CA MET A 117 1.78 -4.16 1.98
C MET A 117 1.27 -2.72 1.91
N MET A 118 0.34 -2.36 2.79
CA MET A 118 -0.25 -1.02 2.85
C MET A 118 0.57 -0.03 3.67
N LEU A 119 1.40 -0.50 4.61
CA LEU A 119 2.26 0.37 5.42
C LEU A 119 3.31 1.14 4.60
N LYS A 120 3.70 0.64 3.42
CA LYS A 120 4.58 1.38 2.48
C LYS A 120 3.85 2.39 1.59
N ALA A 121 2.51 2.38 1.56
CA ALA A 121 1.73 3.28 0.72
C ALA A 121 1.97 4.78 0.98
N PRO A 122 2.24 5.26 2.22
CA PRO A 122 2.57 6.67 2.47
C PRO A 122 3.78 7.17 1.67
N ILE A 123 4.81 6.33 1.47
CA ILE A 123 5.98 6.67 0.64
C ILE A 123 5.52 6.98 -0.78
N PHE A 124 4.68 6.12 -1.35
CA PHE A 124 4.18 6.29 -2.72
C PHE A 124 3.22 7.48 -2.86
N ILE A 125 2.34 7.69 -1.88
CA ILE A 125 1.41 8.83 -1.85
C ILE A 125 2.19 10.15 -1.78
N TYR A 126 3.21 10.23 -0.92
CA TYR A 126 4.07 11.42 -0.81
C TYR A 126 4.84 11.72 -2.11
N ASN A 127 5.42 10.71 -2.75
CA ASN A 127 6.07 10.89 -4.06
C ASN A 127 5.07 11.35 -5.14
N SER A 128 3.84 10.82 -5.10
CA SER A 128 2.77 11.20 -6.02
C SER A 128 2.33 12.66 -5.83
N PHE A 129 2.20 13.15 -4.59
CA PHE A 129 1.87 14.57 -4.36
C PHE A 129 2.97 15.54 -4.81
N ASN A 130 4.23 15.11 -4.76
CA ASN A 130 5.37 15.90 -5.25
C ASN A 130 5.65 15.72 -6.75
N ALA A 131 4.80 14.98 -7.46
CA ALA A 131 4.94 14.68 -8.90
C ALA A 131 6.36 14.23 -9.30
N GLY A 132 6.98 13.38 -8.46
CA GLY A 132 8.38 13.02 -8.67
C GLY A 132 8.97 12.13 -7.57
N PHE A 133 10.28 11.96 -7.67
CA PHE A 133 11.08 11.12 -6.78
C PHE A 133 11.54 11.90 -5.55
N ALA A 134 10.61 12.18 -4.62
CA ALA A 134 10.84 13.04 -3.46
C ALA A 134 11.45 12.31 -2.24
N THR A 135 11.24 10.99 -2.09
CA THR A 135 11.79 10.23 -0.94
C THR A 135 13.22 9.71 -1.16
N GLY A 136 13.79 9.95 -2.33
CA GLY A 136 15.14 9.53 -2.67
C GLY A 136 15.33 8.01 -2.78
N HIS A 137 16.58 7.59 -3.00
CA HIS A 137 16.96 6.19 -3.20
C HIS A 137 16.59 5.28 -2.02
N LEU A 138 16.76 5.76 -0.79
CA LEU A 138 16.44 5.01 0.42
C LEU A 138 14.94 4.66 0.49
N GLY A 139 14.06 5.62 0.18
CA GLY A 139 12.62 5.39 0.15
C GLY A 139 12.22 4.34 -0.88
N CYS A 140 12.88 4.34 -2.05
CA CYS A 140 12.68 3.33 -3.09
C CYS A 140 13.08 1.92 -2.61
N GLN A 141 14.25 1.79 -1.97
CA GLN A 141 14.71 0.50 -1.44
C GLN A 141 13.76 -0.05 -0.37
N ILE A 142 13.32 0.79 0.58
CA ILE A 142 12.37 0.38 1.62
C ILE A 142 11.04 -0.06 0.99
N PHE A 143 10.52 0.73 0.04
CA PHE A 143 9.27 0.42 -0.66
C PHE A 143 9.35 -0.92 -1.39
N ALA A 144 10.45 -1.18 -2.10
CA ALA A 144 10.67 -2.43 -2.83
C ALA A 144 10.83 -3.62 -1.88
N CYS A 145 11.65 -3.50 -0.83
CA CYS A 145 11.89 -4.57 0.13
C CYS A 145 10.62 -4.94 0.90
N MET A 146 9.90 -3.95 1.45
CA MET A 146 8.64 -4.20 2.15
C MET A 146 7.60 -4.84 1.23
N GLY A 147 7.48 -4.35 -0.02
CA GLY A 147 6.55 -4.89 -1.00
C GLY A 147 6.87 -6.32 -1.41
N ALA A 148 8.15 -6.63 -1.64
CA ALA A 148 8.58 -7.98 -2.00
C ALA A 148 8.34 -8.99 -0.87
N LEU A 149 8.77 -8.66 0.36
CA LEU A 149 8.62 -9.56 1.52
C LEU A 149 7.15 -9.87 1.81
N SER A 150 6.31 -8.84 1.84
CA SER A 150 4.88 -9.00 2.11
C SER A 150 4.12 -9.66 0.95
N GLY A 151 4.46 -9.35 -0.31
CA GLY A 151 3.86 -10.00 -1.47
C GLY A 151 4.19 -11.49 -1.58
N ILE A 152 5.45 -11.87 -1.33
CA ILE A 152 5.86 -13.28 -1.29
C ILE A 152 5.17 -13.99 -0.12
N GLY A 153 5.15 -13.37 1.06
CA GLY A 153 4.46 -13.89 2.26
C GLY A 153 2.96 -14.15 2.02
N ALA A 154 2.25 -13.18 1.44
CA ALA A 154 0.84 -13.30 1.09
C ALA A 154 0.61 -14.43 0.06
N SER A 155 1.46 -14.53 -0.96
CA SER A 155 1.36 -15.56 -2.00
C SER A 155 1.56 -16.97 -1.44
N MET A 156 2.58 -17.16 -0.59
CA MET A 156 2.81 -18.45 0.10
C MET A 156 1.63 -18.80 1.01
N THR A 157 1.05 -17.82 1.68
CA THR A 157 -0.11 -18.04 2.56
C THR A 157 -1.35 -18.44 1.78
N ASN A 158 -1.61 -17.78 0.64
CA ASN A 158 -2.70 -18.17 -0.26
C ASN A 158 -2.52 -19.60 -0.79
N ALA A 159 -1.28 -20.00 -1.11
CA ALA A 159 -0.98 -21.37 -1.51
C ALA A 159 -1.24 -22.38 -0.37
N ALA A 160 -0.83 -22.05 0.86
CA ALA A 160 -1.09 -22.89 2.03
C ALA A 160 -2.60 -23.05 2.33
N ILE A 161 -3.38 -21.96 2.22
CA ILE A 161 -4.84 -21.99 2.37
C ILE A 161 -5.48 -22.87 1.28
N ALA A 162 -5.02 -22.74 0.03
CA ALA A 162 -5.52 -23.58 -1.07
C ALA A 162 -5.23 -25.06 -0.83
N TYR A 163 -4.03 -25.39 -0.34
CA TYR A 163 -3.63 -26.75 0.00
C TYR A 163 -4.47 -27.33 1.16
N ASP A 164 -4.70 -26.55 2.22
CA ASP A 164 -5.54 -26.95 3.36
C ASP A 164 -6.98 -27.26 2.92
N ARG A 165 -7.58 -26.39 2.08
CA ARG A 165 -8.92 -26.60 1.50
C ARG A 165 -8.99 -27.84 0.62
N TYR A 166 -7.95 -28.08 -0.17
CA TYR A 166 -7.86 -29.27 -1.01
C TYR A 166 -7.78 -30.55 -0.17
N ARG A 167 -6.96 -30.55 0.89
CA ARG A 167 -6.82 -31.69 1.80
C ARG A 167 -8.13 -31.98 2.52
N TYR A 168 -8.83 -30.95 3.00
CA TYR A 168 -10.12 -31.10 3.64
C TYR A 168 -11.15 -31.80 2.74
N ARG A 169 -11.29 -31.36 1.47
CA ARG A 169 -12.20 -31.98 0.49
C ARG A 169 -11.83 -33.43 0.18
N LYS A 170 -10.55 -33.77 0.14
CA LYS A 170 -10.11 -35.16 -0.08
C LYS A 170 -10.39 -36.07 1.10
N VAL A 171 -10.27 -35.57 2.33
CA VAL A 171 -10.49 -36.35 3.56
C VAL A 171 -11.98 -36.52 3.85
N PHE A 172 -12.80 -35.51 3.53
CA PHE A 172 -14.25 -35.54 3.72
C PHE A 172 -14.99 -35.32 2.38
N PRO A 173 -15.01 -36.32 1.48
CA PRO A 173 -15.56 -36.16 0.13
C PRO A 173 -17.09 -35.99 0.09
N ASN A 174 -17.80 -36.33 1.18
CA ASN A 174 -19.27 -36.39 1.24
C ASN A 174 -19.88 -35.52 2.36
N LYS A 175 -19.17 -34.49 2.83
CA LYS A 175 -19.71 -33.43 3.68
C LYS A 175 -19.85 -32.13 2.89
#